data_AF-A0A4Q1VME7-F1
#
_entry.id   AF-A0A4Q1VME7-F1
#
_cell.length_a   1.000
_cell.length_b   1.000
_cell.length_c   1.000
_cell.angle_alpha   90.00
_cell.angle_beta   90.00
_cell.angle_gamma   90.00
#
_symmetry.space_group_name_H-M   'P 1'
#
loop_
_entity.id
_entity.type
_entity.pdbx_description
1 polymer ?
#
loop_
_entity_poly.entity_id
_entity_poly.type
_entity_poly.pdbx_seq_one_letter_code
_entity_poly.pdbx_strand_id
1 'polypeptide(L)' 'MDRSDMLDLAPKHGISEATIYNWKAKFGGMDVSEAKRLRALEEENAKLKKLLAEQTLDAAALRELLSKNV' A
#
# COMPACT_ATOMS: atom_id res chain seq x y z
N MET A 1 4.24 -20.36 13.75
CA MET A 1 4.08 -19.28 14.74
C MET A 1 2.86 -19.56 15.59
N ASP A 2 3.05 -20.19 16.74
CA ASP A 2 2.02 -20.42 17.75
C ASP A 2 2.02 -19.29 18.81
N ARG A 3 1.26 -19.44 19.90
CA ARG A 3 1.20 -18.44 20.98
C ARG A 3 2.52 -18.32 21.75
N SER A 4 3.27 -19.41 21.90
CA SER A 4 4.57 -19.40 22.58
C SER A 4 5.58 -18.55 21.81
N ASP A 5 5.59 -18.70 20.48
CA ASP A 5 6.43 -17.87 19.60
C ASP A 5 6.10 -16.37 19.75
N MET A 6 4.82 -16.01 19.91
CA MET A 6 4.38 -14.62 20.06
C MET A 6 4.79 -14.02 21.40
N LEU A 7 4.69 -14.80 22.48
CA LEU A 7 5.11 -14.42 23.83
C LEU A 7 6.61 -14.10 23.90
N ASP A 8 7.41 -14.80 23.09
CA ASP A 8 8.85 -14.55 23.01
C ASP A 8 9.21 -13.36 22.12
N LEU A 9 8.46 -13.14 21.03
CA LEU A 9 8.73 -12.07 20.06
C LEU A 9 8.29 -10.69 20.57
N ALA A 10 7.14 -10.62 21.25
CA ALA A 10 6.53 -9.37 21.71
C ALA A 10 7.49 -8.52 22.57
N PRO A 11 8.13 -9.06 23.62
CA PRO A 11 9.06 -8.29 24.45
C PRO A 11 10.36 -7.95 23.72
N LYS A 12 10.86 -8.84 22.86
CA LYS A 12 12.11 -8.64 22.10
C LYS A 12 12.03 -7.46 21.15
N HIS A 13 10.85 -7.18 20.61
CA HIS A 13 10.63 -6.09 19.65
C HIS A 13 9.83 -4.92 20.22
N GLY A 14 9.49 -4.95 21.52
CA GLY A 14 8.74 -3.87 22.17
C GLY A 14 7.33 -3.68 21.59
N ILE A 15 6.71 -4.74 21.07
CA ILE A 15 5.37 -4.72 20.46
C ILE A 15 4.44 -5.65 21.25
N SER A 16 3.13 -5.41 21.17
CA SER A 16 2.16 -6.27 21.87
C SER A 16 1.91 -7.58 21.12
N GLU A 17 1.52 -8.64 21.84
CA GLU A 17 1.05 -9.90 21.22
C GLU A 17 -0.13 -9.66 20.26
N ALA A 18 -1.02 -8.71 20.59
CA ALA A 18 -2.14 -8.33 19.73
C ALA A 18 -1.65 -7.76 18.39
N THR A 19 -0.55 -7.00 18.38
CA THR A 19 0.08 -6.50 17.16
C THR A 19 0.60 -7.65 16.28
N ILE A 20 1.27 -8.63 16.89
CA ILE A 20 1.78 -9.81 16.18
C ILE A 20 0.63 -10.67 15.65
N TYR A 21 -0.42 -10.85 16.44
CA TYR A 21 -1.62 -11.58 16.01
C TYR A 21 -2.28 -10.92 14.79
N ASN A 22 -2.43 -9.60 14.81
CA ASN A 22 -2.98 -8.84 13.68
C ASN A 22 -2.13 -9.00 12.41
N TRP A 23 -0.80 -8.97 12.54
CA TRP A 23 0.09 -9.20 11.41
C TRP A 23 0.02 -10.64 10.91
N LYS A 24 -0.05 -11.64 11.80
CA LYS A 24 -0.23 -13.03 11.41
C LYS A 24 -1.58 -13.25 10.72
N ALA A 25 -2.66 -12.64 11.19
CA ALA A 25 -3.97 -12.73 10.54
C ALA A 25 -3.95 -12.10 9.14
N LYS A 26 -3.23 -10.99 8.96
CA LYS A 26 -3.17 -10.25 7.70
C LYS A 26 -2.16 -10.82 6.70
N PHE A 27 -1.04 -11.37 7.17
CA PHE A 27 0.12 -11.74 6.34
C PHE A 27 0.60 -13.17 6.56
N GLY A 28 0.07 -13.91 7.53
CA GLY A 28 0.62 -15.21 7.95
C GLY A 28 0.47 -16.35 6.94
N GLY A 29 -0.35 -16.17 5.90
CA GLY A 29 -0.44 -17.07 4.75
C GLY A 29 0.29 -16.57 3.50
N MET A 30 0.94 -15.41 3.57
CA MET A 30 1.61 -14.76 2.45
C MET A 30 3.10 -15.10 2.46
N ASP A 31 3.63 -15.60 1.34
CA ASP A 31 5.08 -15.76 1.18
C ASP A 31 5.77 -14.39 1.11
N VAL A 32 7.04 -14.34 1.50
CA VAL A 32 7.90 -13.14 1.40
C VAL A 32 7.98 -12.63 -0.04
N SER A 33 8.00 -13.51 -1.04
CA SER A 33 7.99 -13.08 -2.44
C SER A 33 6.67 -12.40 -2.83
N GLU A 34 5.55 -12.89 -2.30
CA GLU A 34 4.23 -12.33 -2.52
C GLU A 34 4.06 -10.98 -1.80
N ALA A 35 4.56 -10.85 -0.58
CA ALA A 35 4.60 -9.58 0.15
C ALA A 35 5.44 -8.51 -0.58
N LYS A 36 6.59 -8.89 -1.14
CA LYS A 36 7.43 -7.99 -1.95
C LYS A 36 6.72 -7.55 -3.22
N ARG A 37 6.06 -8.49 -3.91
CA ARG A 37 5.28 -8.20 -5.11
C ARG A 37 4.11 -7.27 -4.81
N LEU A 38 3.39 -7.50 -3.72
CA LEU A 38 2.28 -6.65 -3.29
C LEU A 38 2.75 -5.21 -3.07
N ARG A 39 3.85 -5.01 -2.35
CA ARG A 39 4.41 -3.67 -2.13
C ARG A 39 4.77 -2.96 -3.44
N ALA A 40 5.44 -3.67 -4.37
CA ALA A 40 5.81 -3.11 -5.66
C ALA A 40 4.56 -2.68 -6.47
N LEU A 41 3.50 -3.49 -6.45
CA LEU A 41 2.24 -3.16 -7.10
C LEU A 41 1.54 -1.96 -6.43
N GLU A 42 1.58 -1.85 -5.11
CA GLU A 42 1.02 -0.70 -4.38
C GLU A 42 1.76 0.60 -4.75
N GLU A 43 3.09 0.57 -4.82
CA GLU A 43 3.93 1.71 -5.22
C GLU A 43 3.67 2.12 -6.67
N GLU A 44 3.60 1.16 -7.59
CA GLU A 44 3.29 1.42 -8.99
C GLU A 44 1.88 1.99 -9.16
N ASN A 45 0.89 1.43 -8.46
CA ASN A 45 -0.49 1.92 -8.49
C ASN A 45 -0.58 3.36 -7.99
N ALA A 46 0.14 3.72 -6.92
CA ALA A 46 0.20 5.08 -6.41
C ALA A 46 0.79 6.05 -7.45
N LYS A 47 1.89 5.65 -8.11
CA LYS A 47 2.52 6.44 -9.18
C LYS A 47 1.57 6.64 -10.37
N LEU A 48 0.90 5.57 -10.80
CA LEU A 48 -0.04 5.62 -11.93
C LEU A 48 -1.25 6.51 -11.62
N LYS A 49 -1.81 6.41 -10.41
CA LYS A 49 -2.91 7.30 -9.98
C LYS A 49 -2.51 8.77 -10.00
N LYS A 50 -1.30 9.09 -9.54
CA LYS A 50 -0.77 10.46 -9.58
C LYS A 50 -0.66 10.97 -11.01
N LEU A 51 -0.02 10.21 -11.89
CA LEU A 51 0.15 10.59 -13.29
C LEU A 51 -1.19 10.77 -14.01
N LEU A 52 -2.15 9.88 -13.76
CA LEU A 52 -3.49 9.97 -14.33
C LEU A 52 -4.22 11.24 -13.85
N ALA A 53 -4.10 11.58 -12.57
CA ALA A 53 -4.69 12.80 -12.03
C ALA A 53 -4.09 14.06 -12.68
N GLU A 54 -2.76 14.12 -12.81
CA GLU A 54 -2.05 15.21 -13.49
C GLU A 54 -2.51 15.34 -14.95
N GLN A 55 -2.52 14.24 -15.71
CA GLN A 55 -2.98 14.24 -17.11
C GLN A 55 -4.45 14.65 -17.25
N THR A 56 -5.30 14.25 -16.30
CA THR A 56 -6.71 14.60 -16.31
C THR A 56 -6.90 16.10 -16.07
N LEU A 57 -6.13 16.68 -15.16
CA LEU A 57 -6.12 18.11 -14.90
C LEU A 57 -5.65 18.91 -16.11
N ASP A 58 -4.54 18.50 -16.74
CA ASP A 58 -4.02 19.15 -17.95
C ASP A 58 -5.05 19.10 -19.09
N ALA A 59 -5.66 17.93 -19.30
CA ALA A 59 -6.69 17.76 -20.33
C ALA A 59 -7.94 18.61 -20.05
N ALA A 60 -8.31 18.81 -18.78
CA ALA A 60 -9.42 19.69 -18.40
C ALA A 60 -9.08 21.16 -18.69
N ALA A 61 -7.88 21.61 -18.30
CA ALA A 61 -7.41 22.97 -18.57
C ALA A 61 -7.34 23.28 -20.08
N LEU A 62 -6.82 22.35 -20.89
CA LEU A 62 -6.77 22.49 -22.34
C LEU A 62 -8.17 22.60 -22.97
N ARG A 63 -9.12 21.78 -22.51
CA ARG A 63 -10.52 21.86 -22.98
C ARG A 63 -11.16 23.19 -22.62
N GLU A 64 -10.91 23.70 -21.41
CA GLU A 64 -11.42 25.00 -20.99
C GLU A 64 -10.88 26.14 -21.87
N LEU A 65 -9.58 26.16 -22.15
CA LEU A 65 -8.97 27.17 -23.03
C LEU A 65 -9.55 27.12 -24.45
N LEU A 66 -9.73 25.92 -25.01
CA LEU A 66 -10.32 25.74 -26.33
C LEU A 66 -11.78 26.21 -26.37
N SER A 67 -12.56 25.96 -25.31
CA SER A 67 -13.96 26.42 -25.22
C SER A 67 -14.11 27.94 -25.11
N LYS A 68 -13.07 28.66 -24.65
CA LYS A 68 -13.08 30.12 -24.52
C LYS A 68 -12.61 30.87 -25.77
N ASN A 69 -11.97 30.16 -26.71
CA ASN A 69 -11.47 30.71 -27.98
C ASN A 69 -12.44 30.52 -29.16
N VAL A 70 -13.70 30.18 -28.87
CA VAL A 70 -14.81 30.08 -29.84
C VAL A 70 -15.81 31.20 -29.57
#